data_AF-A0A9D4T9M1-F1
#
_entry.id   AF-A0A9D4T9M1-F1
#
_cell.length_a   1.000
_cell.length_b   1.000
_cell.length_c   1.000
_cell.angle_alpha   90.00
_cell.angle_beta   90.00
_cell.angle_gamma   90.00
#
_symmetry.space_group_name_H-M   'P 1'
#
loop_
_entity.id
_entity.type
_entity.pdbx_description
1 polymer ?
#
loop_
_entity_poly.entity_id
_entity_poly.type
_entity_poly.pdbx_seq_one_letter_code
_entity_poly.pdbx_strand_id
1 'polypeptide(L)' 'MTVVESAFFAFPKDEARKKSWIKANPRKDFTPSIHSKVCELHFLEADFIRKLSHFDAASGRTLQRRTR' A
#
# COMPACT_ATOMS: atom_id res chain seq x y z
N MET A 1 -2.98 -7.73 25.02
CA MET A 1 -3.62 -7.65 23.70
C MET A 1 -2.99 -6.48 22.97
N THR A 2 -2.02 -6.71 22.08
CA THR A 2 -1.50 -5.66 21.21
C THR A 2 -2.53 -5.38 20.14
N VAL A 3 -3.05 -4.15 20.08
CA VAL A 3 -3.97 -3.73 19.02
C VAL A 3 -3.14 -3.66 17.75
N VAL A 4 -3.43 -4.54 16.79
CA VAL A 4 -2.84 -4.46 15.45
C VAL A 4 -3.71 -3.46 14.69
N GLU A 5 -3.28 -2.21 14.61
CA GLU A 5 -3.96 -1.21 13.78
C GLU A 5 -3.88 -1.65 12.32
N SER A 6 -4.98 -2.22 11.81
CA SER A 6 -5.05 -2.66 10.42
C SER A 6 -5.28 -1.46 9.51
N ALA A 7 -4.31 -1.14 8.66
CA ALA A 7 -4.49 -0.13 7.62
C ALA A 7 -5.45 -0.61 6.52
N PHE A 8 -6.19 0.32 5.92
CA PHE A 8 -7.12 0.06 4.81
C PHE A 8 -6.76 0.91 3.59
N PHE A 9 -6.62 0.27 2.43
CA PHE A 9 -6.21 0.90 1.18
C PHE A 9 -7.38 0.98 0.20
N ALA A 10 -7.57 2.14 -0.41
CA ALA A 10 -8.54 2.33 -1.48
C ALA A 10 -8.07 1.65 -2.76
N PHE A 11 -9.02 1.28 -3.63
CA PHE A 11 -8.67 0.85 -4.97
C PHE A 11 -7.94 1.97 -5.72
N PRO A 12 -6.85 1.63 -6.45
CA PRO A 12 -6.05 2.62 -7.16
C PRO A 12 -6.83 3.23 -8.34
N LYS A 13 -6.46 4.46 -8.71
CA LYS A 13 -6.96 5.11 -9.93
C LYS A 13 -6.40 4.50 -11.21
N ASP A 14 -5.20 3.90 -11.13
CA ASP A 14 -4.59 3.18 -12.23
C ASP A 14 -5.42 1.94 -12.58
N GLU A 15 -5.96 1.91 -13.79
CA GLU A 15 -6.90 0.87 -14.22
C GLU A 15 -6.25 -0.51 -14.32
N ALA A 16 -4.97 -0.60 -14.68
CA ALA A 16 -4.27 -1.88 -14.77
C ALA A 16 -4.11 -2.51 -13.38
N ARG A 17 -3.62 -1.74 -12.40
CA ARG A 17 -3.48 -2.18 -11.02
C ARG A 17 -4.83 -2.48 -10.37
N LYS A 18 -5.84 -1.65 -10.64
CA LYS A 18 -7.21 -1.87 -10.16
C LYS A 18 -7.78 -3.19 -10.66
N LYS A 19 -7.63 -3.51 -11.95
CA LYS A 19 -8.02 -4.81 -12.51
C LYS A 19 -7.29 -5.98 -11.85
N SER A 20 -6.00 -5.82 -11.55
CA SER A 20 -5.23 -6.84 -10.83
C SER A 20 -5.81 -7.10 -9.43
N TRP A 21 -6.18 -6.05 -8.70
CA TRP A 21 -6.80 -6.18 -7.37
C TRP A 21 -8.18 -6.83 -7.44
N ILE A 22 -9.01 -6.47 -8.43
CA ILE A 22 -10.32 -7.10 -8.64
C ILE A 22 -10.15 -8.59 -8.97
N LYS A 23 -9.18 -8.95 -9.81
CA LYS A 23 -8.90 -10.35 -10.17
C LYS A 23 -8.42 -11.18 -8.97
N ALA A 24 -7.68 -10.58 -8.05
CA ALA A 24 -7.23 -11.23 -6.82
C ALA A 24 -8.34 -11.38 -5.77
N ASN A 25 -9.46 -10.66 -5.92
CA ASN A 25 -10.59 -10.76 -5.02
C ASN A 25 -11.38 -12.07 -5.30
N PRO A 26 -11.57 -12.95 -4.31
CA PRO A 26 -12.29 -14.22 -4.52
C PRO A 26 -13.80 -14.04 -4.73
N ARG A 27 -14.34 -12.83 -4.52
CA ARG A 27 -15.78 -12.57 -4.71
C ARG A 27 -16.11 -12.50 -6.20
N LYS A 28 -17.02 -13.38 -6.62
CA LYS A 28 -17.59 -13.36 -7.97
C LYS A 28 -18.35 -12.04 -8.21
N ASP A 29 -18.20 -11.48 -9.41
CA ASP A 29 -18.91 -10.28 -9.89
C ASP A 29 -18.71 -9.03 -9.00
N PHE A 30 -17.58 -8.95 -8.29
CA PHE A 30 -17.27 -7.81 -7.43
C PHE A 30 -16.84 -6.57 -8.24
N THR A 31 -17.58 -5.48 -8.07
CA THR A 31 -17.23 -4.16 -8.61
C THR A 31 -16.90 -3.21 -7.46
N PRO A 32 -15.65 -2.74 -7.32
CA PRO A 32 -15.28 -1.84 -6.24
C PRO A 32 -15.91 -0.45 -6.43
N SER A 33 -16.50 0.07 -5.36
CA SER A 33 -16.97 1.45 -5.25
C SER A 33 -15.90 2.36 -4.63
N ILE A 34 -16.17 3.67 -4.56
CA ILE A 34 -15.29 4.64 -3.88
C ILE A 34 -15.07 4.32 -2.39
N HIS A 35 -15.99 3.57 -1.78
CA HIS A 35 -15.93 3.14 -0.39
C HIS A 35 -15.30 1.75 -0.22
N SER A 36 -15.03 1.03 -1.32
CA SER A 36 -14.37 -0.26 -1.26
C SER A 36 -12.91 -0.11 -0.87
N LYS A 37 -12.51 -0.83 0.18
CA LYS A 37 -11.14 -0.86 0.71
C LYS A 37 -10.64 -2.30 0.86
N VAL A 38 -9.33 -2.45 0.87
CA VAL A 38 -8.63 -3.72 1.13
C VAL A 38 -7.72 -3.51 2.34
N CYS A 39 -7.79 -4.38 3.35
CA CYS A 39 -6.91 -4.27 4.52
C CYS A 39 -5.47 -4.69 4.20
N GLU A 40 -4.52 -4.21 5.00
CA GLU A 40 -3.09 -4.48 4.82
C GLU A 40 -2.73 -5.97 4.80
N LEU A 41 -3.52 -6.80 5.47
CA LEU A 41 -3.31 -8.26 5.56
C LEU A 41 -3.45 -8.98 4.21
N HIS A 42 -4.01 -8.32 3.20
CA HIS A 42 -4.10 -8.85 1.84
C HIS A 42 -2.88 -8.54 0.97
N PHE A 43 -1.92 -7.79 1.50
CA PHE A 43 -0.69 -7.43 0.81
C PHE A 43 0.50 -8.12 1.47
N LEU A 44 1.51 -8.42 0.66
CA LEU A 44 2.81 -8.80 1.17
C LEU A 44 3.57 -7.54 1.57
N GLU A 45 4.49 -7.69 2.54
CA GLU A 45 5.36 -6.58 2.94
C GLU A 45 6.16 -6.01 1.75
N ALA A 46 6.50 -6.86 0.78
CA ALA A 46 7.18 -6.48 -0.46
C ALA A 46 6.33 -5.63 -1.42
N ASP A 47 4.99 -5.63 -1.27
CA ASP A 47 4.11 -4.78 -2.08
C ASP A 47 4.15 -3.31 -1.62
N PHE A 48 4.66 -3.05 -0.41
CA PHE A 48 4.80 -1.71 0.15
C PHE A 48 6.17 -1.10 -0.15
N ILE A 49 6.18 0.01 -0.88
CA ILE A 49 7.39 0.81 -1.09
C ILE A 49 7.55 1.77 0.11
N ARG A 50 8.23 1.31 1.17
CA ARG A 50 8.59 2.16 2.32
C ARG A 50 9.82 3.00 1.97
N LYS A 51 9.61 4.25 1.54
CA LYS A 51 10.71 5.20 1.37
C LYS A 51 11.10 5.80 2.72
N LEU A 52 12.16 5.28 3.33
CA LEU A 52 12.86 5.94 4.44
C LEU A 52 13.74 7.05 3.87
N SER A 53 13.14 8.13 3.37
CA SER A 53 13.88 9.34 3.01
C SER A 53 13.72 10.36 4.13
N HIS A 54 14.78 10.55 4.92
CA HIS A 54 14.88 11.71 5.79
C HIS A 54 15.50 12.86 4.98
N PHE A 55 14.79 13.97 4.88
CA PHE A 55 15.35 15.22 4.36
C PHE A 55 16.06 15.92 5.52
N ASP A 56 17.38 15.93 5.49
CA ASP A 56 18.16 16.68 6.45
C ASP A 56 18.26 18.15 5.98
N ALA A 57 17.47 19.01 6.61
CA ALA A 57 17.39 20.43 6.27
C ALA A 57 18.71 21.18 6.50
N ALA A 58 19.59 20.67 7.37
CA ALA A 58 20.91 21.25 7.63
C ALA A 58 21.91 20.99 6.49
N SER A 59 21.79 19.84 5.80
CA SER A 59 22.69 19.42 4.73
C SER A 59 22.08 19.52 3.33
N GLY A 60 20.78 19.78 3.21
CA GLY A 60 20.06 19.93 1.94
C GLY A 60 20.03 18.65 1.09
N ARG A 61 20.29 17.49 1.70
CA ARG A 61 20.43 16.21 1.00
C ARG A 61 19.43 15.18 1.51
N THR A 62 18.90 14.38 0.58
CA THR A 62 18.07 13.23 0.90
C THR A 62 18.97 12.03 1.20
N LEU A 63 19.00 11.60 2.46
CA LEU A 63 19.75 10.42 2.87
C LEU A 63 18.86 9.18 2.72
N GLN A 64 19.23 8.29 1.80
CA GLN A 64 18.65 6.95 1.73
C GLN A 64 19.52 5.99 2.54
N ARG A 65 18.92 5.35 3.53
CA ARG A 65 19.61 4.35 4.35
C ARG A 65 19.64 3.02 3.57
N ARG A 66 20.81 2.65 3.03
CA ARG A 66 21.03 1.32 2.45
C ARG A 66 21.06 0.30 3.58
N THR A 67 20.03 -0.53 3.69
CA THR A 67 20.05 -1.73 4.54
C THR A 67 20.79 -2.85 3.81
N ARG A 68 21.63 -3.55 4.56
CA ARG A 68 22.58 -4.58 4.11
C ARG A 68 21.89 -5.92 3.86
#